data_AF-A0A3Q4NBM0-F1
#
_entry.id   AF-A0A3Q4NBM0-F1
#
_cell.length_a   1.000
_cell.length_b   1.000
_cell.length_c   1.000
_cell.angle_alpha   90.00
_cell.angle_beta   90.00
_cell.angle_gamma   90.00
#
_symmetry.space_group_name_H-M   'P 1'
#
loop_
_entity.id
_entity.type
_entity.pdbx_description
1 polymer ?
#
loop_
_entity_poly.entity_id
_entity_poly.type
_entity_poly.pdbx_seq_one_letter_code
_entity_poly.pdbx_strand_id
1 'polypeptide(L)'
;NLFPVRQNPERTFYCYLPWFEVFYKLLNNLADYLSKGMSNVLFHVFWQVPYFIAPDPRSLPSIPENRNLTELIVAVDVGNLLQLYASMLFERRILIFASKLSTLTSCVHALSAVLYPMYWQHIFIPVLPPHLLDYCCAPMPYLIGVHSSLSERVRSRGLEEVVILNVDTNTLETPFDDHKRIPSDVVINSLSLCDDA
;
A
#
# COMPACT_ATOMS: atom_id res chain seq x y z
N ASN A 1 -9.11 -13.83 33.35
CA ASN A 1 -7.64 -13.91 33.52
C ASN A 1 -6.91 -14.36 32.25
N LEU A 2 -7.16 -13.73 31.11
CA LEU A 2 -6.38 -13.95 29.90
C LEU A 2 -6.42 -12.62 29.16
N PHE A 3 -5.32 -11.88 29.24
CA PHE A 3 -4.80 -10.85 28.34
C PHE A 3 -3.88 -9.97 29.20
N PRO A 4 -2.56 -10.29 29.26
CA PRO A 4 -1.62 -9.36 29.85
C PRO A 4 -1.61 -8.10 28.98
N VAL A 5 -1.89 -6.96 29.61
CA VAL A 5 -1.77 -5.62 29.01
C VAL A 5 -0.29 -5.41 28.70
N ARG A 6 0.14 -5.76 27.49
CA ARG A 6 1.40 -5.28 26.94
C ARG A 6 1.10 -3.91 26.34
N GLN A 7 1.57 -2.86 27.00
CA GLN A 7 1.58 -1.49 26.48
C GLN A 7 2.40 -1.46 25.17
N ASN A 8 1.74 -1.68 24.05
CA ASN A 8 2.21 -1.22 22.75
C ASN A 8 1.30 -0.03 22.36
N PRO A 9 1.86 1.13 21.98
CA PRO A 9 1.04 2.29 21.59
C PRO A 9 0.34 2.12 20.24
N GLU A 10 0.61 1.03 19.51
CA GLU A 10 0.04 0.75 18.19
C GLU A 10 -1.35 0.11 18.32
N ARG A 11 -2.37 0.83 17.86
CA ARG A 11 -3.76 0.38 17.85
C ARG A 11 -4.07 -0.26 16.51
N THR A 12 -4.17 -1.59 16.47
CA THR A 12 -4.42 -2.36 15.25
C THR A 12 -5.82 -2.98 15.27
N PHE A 13 -6.61 -2.75 14.23
CA PHE A 13 -7.86 -3.47 13.97
C PHE A 13 -7.65 -4.48 12.84
N TYR A 14 -8.10 -5.71 13.02
CA TYR A 14 -8.09 -6.74 11.98
C TYR A 14 -9.50 -6.90 11.40
N CYS A 15 -9.69 -6.63 10.11
CA CYS A 15 -10.96 -6.81 9.42
C CYS A 15 -10.72 -7.24 7.97
N TYR A 16 -11.61 -8.09 7.44
CA TYR A 16 -11.58 -8.54 6.04
C TYR A 16 -12.17 -7.51 5.05
N LEU A 17 -12.77 -6.43 5.54
CA LEU A 17 -13.39 -5.38 4.72
C LEU A 17 -12.34 -4.33 4.32
N PRO A 18 -12.17 -3.98 3.02
CA PRO A 18 -11.16 -3.01 2.56
C PRO A 18 -11.59 -1.55 2.78
N TRP A 19 -12.17 -1.22 3.94
CA TRP A 19 -12.74 0.11 4.23
C TRP A 19 -11.73 1.04 4.92
N PHE A 20 -10.59 1.30 4.28
CA PHE A 20 -9.48 2.07 4.86
C PHE A 20 -9.93 3.39 5.52
N GLU A 21 -10.75 4.19 4.83
CA GLU A 21 -11.27 5.46 5.33
C GLU A 21 -12.15 5.33 6.58
N VAL A 22 -13.00 4.30 6.62
CA VAL A 22 -13.87 4.01 7.76
C VAL A 22 -13.03 3.65 8.98
N PHE A 23 -12.03 2.79 8.80
CA PHE A 23 -11.15 2.37 9.89
C PHE A 23 -10.26 3.50 10.40
N TYR A 24 -9.73 4.36 9.52
CA TYR A 24 -8.94 5.53 9.95
C TYR A 24 -9.78 6.49 10.80
N LYS A 25 -11.01 6.82 10.38
CA LYS A 25 -11.93 7.67 11.16
C LYS A 25 -12.30 7.03 12.48
N LEU A 26 -12.55 5.72 12.48
CA LEU A 26 -12.83 4.96 13.70
C LEU A 26 -11.65 5.00 14.68
N LEU A 27 -10.44 4.75 14.20
CA LEU A 27 -9.20 4.78 14.99
C LEU A 27 -8.94 6.16 15.60
N ASN A 28 -9.17 7.23 14.85
CA ASN A 28 -9.02 8.60 15.35
C ASN A 28 -10.06 8.94 16.43
N ASN A 29 -11.32 8.57 16.21
CA ASN A 29 -12.36 8.74 17.24
C ASN A 29 -12.02 7.94 18.50
N LEU A 30 -11.55 6.70 18.34
CA LEU A 30 -11.05 5.87 19.43
C LEU A 30 -9.85 6.48 20.16
N ALA A 31 -8.93 7.12 19.44
CA ALA A 31 -7.80 7.88 20.00
C ALA A 31 -8.30 8.96 20.94
N ASP A 32 -9.27 9.73 20.49
CA ASP A 32 -9.88 10.82 21.25
C ASP A 32 -10.74 10.33 22.44
N TYR A 33 -11.46 9.21 22.29
CA TYR A 33 -12.21 8.63 23.42
C TYR A 33 -11.31 8.09 24.53
N LEU A 34 -10.17 7.49 24.16
CA LEU A 34 -9.21 6.97 25.12
C LEU A 34 -8.39 8.09 25.78
N SER A 35 -8.08 9.19 25.09
CA SER A 35 -7.43 10.36 25.71
C SER A 35 -8.36 11.06 26.71
N LYS A 36 -9.68 10.99 26.49
CA LYS A 36 -10.72 11.52 27.39
C LYS A 36 -11.08 10.59 28.57
N GLY A 37 -10.46 9.42 28.68
CA GLY A 37 -10.64 8.51 29.82
C GLY A 37 -12.02 7.83 29.91
N MET A 38 -12.77 7.74 28.81
CA MET A 38 -14.08 7.07 28.80
C MET A 38 -13.91 5.54 28.88
N SER A 39 -14.60 4.88 29.82
CA SER A 39 -14.52 3.43 30.05
C SER A 39 -15.41 2.59 29.12
N ASN A 40 -16.39 3.20 28.44
CA ASN A 40 -17.36 2.52 27.57
C ASN A 40 -17.05 2.68 26.07
N VAL A 41 -15.77 2.67 25.71
CA VAL A 41 -15.29 2.87 24.34
C VAL A 41 -15.88 1.83 23.37
N LEU A 42 -15.97 0.56 23.81
CA LEU A 42 -16.49 -0.54 23.01
C LEU A 42 -17.96 -0.35 22.62
N PHE A 43 -18.76 0.24 23.52
CA PHE A 43 -20.18 0.50 23.30
C PHE A 43 -20.39 1.62 22.27
N HIS A 44 -19.57 2.68 22.32
CA HIS A 44 -19.61 3.77 21.35
C HIS A 44 -19.17 3.33 19.95
N VAL A 45 -18.13 2.49 19.86
CA VAL A 45 -17.68 1.91 18.58
C VAL A 45 -18.79 1.04 17.99
N PHE A 46 -19.37 0.14 18.78
CA PHE A 46 -20.42 -0.77 18.33
C PHE A 46 -21.66 -0.02 17.80
N TRP A 47 -22.01 1.12 18.40
CA TRP A 47 -23.08 1.99 17.92
C TRP A 47 -22.73 2.86 16.72
N GLN A 48 -21.45 3.08 16.42
CA GLN A 48 -21.01 3.84 15.24
C GLN A 48 -20.89 2.98 13.97
N VAL A 49 -20.65 1.67 14.10
CA VAL A 49 -20.54 0.74 12.94
C VAL A 49 -21.73 0.85 11.96
N PRO A 50 -23.01 0.97 12.39
CA PRO A 50 -24.15 1.04 11.47
C PRO A 50 -24.26 2.36 10.69
N TYR A 51 -23.61 3.43 11.14
CA TYR A 51 -23.68 4.76 10.49
C TYR A 51 -22.64 4.97 9.39
N PHE A 52 -21.69 4.03 9.24
CA PHE A 52 -20.76 4.08 8.13
C PHE A 52 -21.42 3.56 6.86
N ILE A 53 -21.44 4.43 5.84
CA ILE A 53 -21.83 4.05 4.48
C ILE A 53 -20.72 3.16 3.95
N ALA A 54 -21.05 1.89 3.66
CA ALA A 54 -20.12 0.99 3.00
C ALA A 54 -19.74 1.58 1.63
N PRO A 55 -18.45 1.84 1.35
CA PRO A 55 -18.04 2.28 0.03
C PRO A 55 -18.42 1.22 -1.02
N ASP A 56 -18.96 1.66 -2.14
CA ASP A 56 -19.36 0.76 -3.23
C ASP A 56 -18.09 0.09 -3.80
N PRO A 57 -17.96 -1.25 -3.77
CA PRO A 57 -16.80 -1.94 -4.32
C PRO A 57 -16.65 -1.78 -5.85
N ARG A 58 -17.66 -1.23 -6.55
CA ARG A 58 -17.65 -1.03 -8.00
C ARG A 58 -17.34 0.40 -8.44
N SER A 59 -17.34 1.37 -7.53
CA SER A 59 -16.96 2.74 -7.89
C SER A 59 -15.46 2.83 -8.10
N LEU A 60 -15.02 3.43 -9.21
CA LEU A 60 -13.61 3.72 -9.40
C LEU A 60 -13.12 4.62 -8.25
N PRO A 61 -11.92 4.38 -7.74
CA PRO A 61 -11.35 5.23 -6.70
C PRO A 61 -11.10 6.64 -7.27
N SER A 62 -11.85 7.62 -6.78
CA SER A 62 -11.76 9.04 -7.13
C SER A 62 -10.66 9.73 -6.31
N ILE A 63 -9.86 10.57 -6.97
CA ILE A 63 -9.00 11.56 -6.31
C ILE A 63 -9.89 12.79 -6.03
N PRO A 64 -9.92 13.38 -4.83
CA PRO A 64 -9.08 13.17 -3.64
C PRO A 64 -9.68 12.25 -2.56
N GLU A 65 -10.81 11.59 -2.83
CA GLU A 65 -11.55 10.82 -1.82
C GLU A 65 -10.80 9.55 -1.37
N ASN A 66 -9.96 8.99 -2.23
CA ASN A 66 -9.08 7.88 -1.87
C ASN A 66 -7.70 8.40 -1.44
N ARG A 67 -7.46 8.39 -0.12
CA ARG A 67 -6.19 8.83 0.47
C ARG A 67 -4.98 8.04 -0.04
N ASN A 68 -5.16 6.75 -0.33
CA ASN A 68 -4.06 5.88 -0.78
C ASN A 68 -3.56 6.29 -2.18
N LEU A 69 -4.48 6.55 -3.12
CA LEU A 69 -4.12 6.99 -4.47
C LEU A 69 -3.48 8.38 -4.46
N THR A 70 -4.05 9.30 -3.70
CA THR A 70 -3.49 10.66 -3.56
C THR A 70 -2.07 10.60 -3.00
N GLU A 71 -1.83 9.78 -1.97
CA GLU A 71 -0.49 9.63 -1.39
C GLU A 71 0.49 8.97 -2.36
N LEU A 72 0.07 8.00 -3.19
CA LEU A 72 0.91 7.40 -4.23
C LEU A 72 1.34 8.43 -5.27
N ILE A 73 0.41 9.19 -5.83
CA ILE A 73 0.67 10.17 -6.90
C ILE A 73 1.57 11.31 -6.37
N VAL A 74 1.40 11.70 -5.11
CA VAL A 74 2.24 12.73 -4.48
C VAL A 74 3.64 12.20 -4.14
N ALA A 75 3.77 10.91 -3.79
CA ALA A 75 5.04 10.33 -3.35
C ALA A 75 5.91 9.76 -4.48
N VAL A 76 5.30 9.31 -5.57
CA VAL A 76 5.97 8.58 -6.65
C VAL A 76 5.86 9.33 -7.99
N ASP A 77 7.01 9.53 -8.64
CA ASP A 77 7.07 10.16 -9.96
C ASP A 77 6.31 9.37 -11.03
N VAL A 78 5.72 10.08 -11.99
CA VAL A 78 4.92 9.47 -13.08
C VAL A 78 5.73 8.43 -13.87
N GLY A 79 7.01 8.69 -14.14
CA GLY A 79 7.88 7.74 -14.84
C GLY A 79 8.07 6.42 -14.07
N ASN A 80 8.28 6.51 -12.76
CA ASN A 80 8.39 5.34 -11.88
C ASN A 80 7.05 4.61 -11.77
N LEU A 81 5.94 5.35 -11.70
CA LEU A 81 4.59 4.79 -11.65
C LEU A 81 4.28 3.97 -12.91
N LEU A 82 4.60 4.49 -14.09
CA LEU A 82 4.42 3.80 -15.37
C LEU A 82 5.25 2.51 -15.45
N GLN A 83 6.48 2.56 -14.94
CA GLN A 83 7.35 1.39 -14.93
C GLN A 83 6.92 0.34 -13.89
N LEU A 84 6.38 0.78 -12.75
CA LEU A 84 5.74 -0.12 -11.78
C LEU A 84 4.48 -0.75 -12.35
N TYR A 85 3.65 0.02 -13.04
CA TYR A 85 2.46 -0.48 -13.71
C TYR A 85 2.83 -1.54 -14.75
N ALA A 86 3.87 -1.29 -15.56
CA ALA A 86 4.42 -2.28 -16.48
C ALA A 86 4.89 -3.54 -15.75
N SER A 87 5.65 -3.37 -14.68
CA SER A 87 6.15 -4.48 -13.86
C SER A 87 5.01 -5.30 -13.26
N MET A 88 3.89 -4.67 -12.91
CA MET A 88 2.70 -5.37 -12.43
C MET A 88 2.00 -6.17 -13.54
N LEU A 89 1.86 -5.61 -14.73
CA LEU A 89 1.26 -6.32 -15.87
C LEU A 89 2.06 -7.56 -16.28
N PHE A 90 3.38 -7.53 -16.12
CA PHE A 90 4.26 -8.69 -16.33
C PHE A 90 4.39 -9.61 -15.09
N GLU A 91 3.59 -9.38 -14.06
CA GLU A 91 3.61 -10.14 -12.80
C GLU A 91 5.03 -10.28 -12.22
N ARG A 92 5.77 -9.16 -12.17
CA ARG A 92 7.13 -9.16 -11.61
C ARG A 92 7.11 -9.22 -10.08
N ARG A 93 8.26 -9.58 -9.52
CA ARG A 93 8.56 -9.43 -8.10
C ARG A 93 8.87 -7.96 -7.79
N ILE A 94 7.99 -7.29 -7.05
CA ILE A 94 8.07 -5.86 -6.77
C ILE A 94 8.26 -5.64 -5.26
N LEU A 95 9.33 -4.94 -4.90
CA LEU A 95 9.61 -4.44 -3.56
C LEU A 95 9.49 -2.92 -3.53
N ILE A 96 8.81 -2.41 -2.51
CA ILE A 96 8.68 -0.99 -2.25
C ILE A 96 9.33 -0.69 -0.90
N PHE A 97 10.23 0.29 -0.87
CA PHE A 97 10.85 0.80 0.34
C PHE A 97 10.37 2.22 0.63
N ALA A 98 10.02 2.50 1.89
CA ALA A 98 9.75 3.85 2.37
C ALA A 98 10.08 4.00 3.86
N SER A 99 10.42 5.21 4.27
CA SER A 99 10.67 5.60 5.67
C SER A 99 9.39 5.76 6.49
N LYS A 100 8.27 6.09 5.82
CA LYS A 100 6.97 6.24 6.47
C LYS A 100 6.09 5.04 6.15
N LEU A 101 5.63 4.35 7.19
CA LEU A 101 4.73 3.19 7.04
C LEU A 101 3.40 3.57 6.39
N SER A 102 2.87 4.78 6.66
CA SER A 102 1.66 5.27 6.00
C SER A 102 1.83 5.27 4.49
N THR A 103 2.89 5.95 4.01
CA THR A 103 3.21 6.08 2.60
C THR A 103 3.49 4.74 1.96
N LEU A 104 4.21 3.85 2.67
CA LEU A 104 4.45 2.49 2.22
C LEU A 104 3.15 1.72 1.95
N THR A 105 2.26 1.66 2.94
CA THR A 105 0.98 0.95 2.81
C THR A 105 0.09 1.58 1.74
N SER A 106 -0.01 2.91 1.74
CA SER A 106 -0.79 3.67 0.78
C SER A 106 -0.34 3.37 -0.64
N CYS A 107 0.98 3.42 -0.92
CA CYS A 107 1.53 3.13 -2.24
C CYS A 107 1.23 1.70 -2.68
N VAL A 108 1.44 0.70 -1.81
CA VAL A 108 1.18 -0.71 -2.14
C VAL A 108 -0.30 -0.97 -2.45
N HIS A 109 -1.21 -0.43 -1.63
CA HIS A 109 -2.65 -0.56 -1.87
C HIS A 109 -3.11 0.21 -3.11
N ALA A 110 -2.57 1.41 -3.32
CA ALA A 110 -2.88 2.25 -4.48
C ALA A 110 -2.47 1.58 -5.78
N LEU A 111 -1.27 0.99 -5.84
CA LEU A 111 -0.82 0.26 -7.03
C LEU A 111 -1.73 -0.92 -7.38
N SER A 112 -2.21 -1.68 -6.38
CA SER A 112 -3.20 -2.72 -6.64
C SER A 112 -4.52 -2.17 -7.16
N ALA A 113 -4.90 -0.94 -6.82
CA ALA A 113 -6.11 -0.29 -7.31
C ALA A 113 -5.94 0.24 -8.74
N VAL A 114 -4.73 0.64 -9.14
CA VAL A 114 -4.39 1.07 -10.51
C VAL A 114 -4.58 -0.06 -11.54
N LEU A 115 -4.50 -1.32 -11.12
CA LEU A 115 -4.73 -2.48 -11.99
C LEU A 115 -6.21 -2.70 -12.39
N TYR A 116 -7.16 -1.95 -11.81
CA TYR A 116 -8.58 -2.11 -12.10
C TYR A 116 -8.87 -2.08 -13.61
N PRO A 117 -9.66 -3.02 -14.17
CA PRO A 117 -10.53 -4.01 -13.50
C PRO A 117 -9.83 -5.33 -13.08
N MET A 118 -8.53 -5.47 -13.35
CA MET A 118 -7.75 -6.61 -12.91
C MET A 118 -7.34 -6.45 -11.44
N TYR A 119 -7.09 -7.57 -10.78
CA TYR A 119 -6.64 -7.60 -9.38
C TYR A 119 -5.36 -8.40 -9.29
N TRP A 120 -4.43 -7.95 -8.44
CA TRP A 120 -3.24 -8.72 -8.12
C TRP A 120 -3.62 -10.04 -7.45
N GLN A 121 -3.24 -11.17 -8.04
CA GLN A 121 -3.59 -12.51 -7.56
C GLN A 121 -2.50 -13.17 -6.71
N HIS A 122 -1.28 -12.62 -6.75
CA HIS A 122 -0.11 -13.22 -6.10
C HIS A 122 0.10 -12.66 -4.70
N ILE A 123 1.26 -12.96 -4.09
CA ILE A 123 1.59 -12.49 -2.74
C ILE A 123 1.47 -10.98 -2.68
N PHE A 124 0.69 -10.50 -1.71
CA PHE A 124 0.46 -9.09 -1.45
C PHE A 124 0.67 -8.81 0.04
N ILE A 125 1.74 -8.10 0.38
CA ILE A 125 2.09 -7.77 1.77
C ILE A 125 2.42 -6.27 1.86
N PRO A 126 1.48 -5.41 2.28
CA PRO A 126 1.68 -3.97 2.36
C PRO A 126 2.85 -3.54 3.25
N VAL A 127 3.09 -4.25 4.35
CA VAL A 127 4.25 -4.06 5.22
C VAL A 127 4.74 -5.42 5.68
N LEU A 128 5.98 -5.75 5.36
CA LEU A 128 6.63 -6.98 5.79
C LEU A 128 7.38 -6.74 7.11
N PRO A 129 7.04 -7.47 8.18
CA PRO A 129 7.80 -7.45 9.42
C PRO A 129 9.23 -8.02 9.26
N PRO A 130 10.18 -7.63 10.14
CA PRO A 130 11.59 -8.03 10.04
C PRO A 130 11.85 -9.53 10.23
N HIS A 131 10.92 -10.27 10.83
CA HIS A 131 11.03 -11.71 11.04
C HIS A 131 10.55 -12.52 9.82
N LEU A 132 9.90 -11.88 8.85
CA LEU A 132 9.40 -12.50 7.62
C LEU A 132 10.20 -12.08 6.38
N LEU A 133 11.39 -11.51 6.55
CA LEU A 133 12.23 -11.08 5.41
C LEU A 133 12.64 -12.23 4.48
N ASP A 134 12.55 -13.48 4.93
CA ASP A 134 12.77 -14.65 4.08
C ASP A 134 11.75 -14.75 2.93
N TYR A 135 10.57 -14.15 3.07
CA TYR A 135 9.55 -14.13 2.01
C TYR A 135 9.94 -13.28 0.80
N CYS A 136 10.88 -12.34 0.95
CA CYS A 136 11.42 -11.59 -0.18
C CYS A 136 12.18 -12.49 -1.16
N CYS A 137 12.64 -13.66 -0.74
CA CYS A 137 13.36 -14.61 -1.58
C CYS A 137 12.42 -15.55 -2.35
N ALA A 138 11.09 -15.35 -2.28
CA ALA A 138 10.14 -16.22 -2.96
C ALA A 138 10.31 -16.15 -4.50
N PRO A 139 10.25 -17.29 -5.21
CA PRO A 139 10.39 -17.32 -6.67
C PRO A 139 9.12 -16.87 -7.41
N MET A 140 7.97 -16.89 -6.72
CA MET A 140 6.69 -16.46 -7.28
C MET A 140 6.56 -14.93 -7.29
N PRO A 141 5.74 -14.35 -8.18
CA PRO A 141 5.46 -12.92 -8.18
C PRO A 141 4.97 -12.45 -6.82
N TYR A 142 5.35 -11.24 -6.43
CA TYR A 142 4.90 -10.65 -5.19
C TYR A 142 4.91 -9.13 -5.29
N LEU A 143 4.06 -8.51 -4.48
CA LEU A 143 4.07 -7.08 -4.20
C LEU A 143 4.23 -6.90 -2.70
N ILE A 144 5.41 -6.46 -2.28
CA ILE A 144 5.75 -6.38 -0.86
C ILE A 144 6.31 -4.99 -0.52
N GLY A 145 5.76 -4.37 0.52
CA GLY A 145 6.33 -3.18 1.13
C GLY A 145 7.25 -3.52 2.29
N VAL A 146 8.43 -2.90 2.35
CA VAL A 146 9.40 -3.07 3.44
C VAL A 146 9.82 -1.69 3.94
N HIS A 147 9.92 -1.52 5.25
CA HIS A 147 10.42 -0.27 5.82
C HIS A 147 11.89 -0.03 5.43
N SER A 148 12.27 1.21 5.12
CA SER A 148 13.61 1.55 4.61
C SER A 148 14.75 1.12 5.54
N SER A 149 14.52 1.07 6.86
CA SER A 149 15.50 0.57 7.84
C SER A 149 15.89 -0.89 7.66
N LEU A 150 15.08 -1.69 6.95
CA LEU A 150 15.34 -3.10 6.66
C LEU A 150 15.88 -3.32 5.25
N SER A 151 16.03 -2.26 4.45
CA SER A 151 16.44 -2.35 3.04
C SER A 151 17.82 -3.03 2.87
N GLU A 152 18.82 -2.67 3.68
CA GLU A 152 20.15 -3.29 3.64
C GLU A 152 20.09 -4.80 3.93
N ARG A 153 19.28 -5.20 4.93
CA ARG A 153 19.09 -6.61 5.28
C ARG A 153 18.42 -7.38 4.14
N VAL A 154 17.48 -6.76 3.44
CA VAL A 154 16.82 -7.37 2.28
C VAL A 154 17.80 -7.50 1.11
N ARG A 155 18.59 -6.46 0.81
CA ARG A 155 19.61 -6.50 -0.26
C ARG A 155 20.71 -7.53 0.02
N SER A 156 21.10 -7.71 1.28
CA SER A 156 22.11 -8.70 1.68
C SER A 156 21.73 -10.16 1.37
N ARG A 157 20.45 -10.43 1.10
CA ARG A 157 19.92 -11.76 0.80
C ARG A 157 20.05 -12.17 -0.67
N GLY A 158 20.67 -11.34 -1.51
CA GLY A 158 20.95 -11.67 -2.91
C GLY A 158 19.68 -11.79 -3.75
N LEU A 159 18.86 -10.74 -3.76
CA LEU A 159 17.66 -10.69 -4.58
C LEU A 159 18.02 -10.59 -6.07
N GLU A 160 17.71 -11.63 -6.83
CA GLU A 160 17.84 -11.64 -8.28
C GLU A 160 16.49 -11.34 -8.92
N GLU A 161 16.48 -10.56 -10.01
CA GLU A 161 15.29 -10.39 -10.84
C GLU A 161 14.07 -9.80 -10.08
N VAL A 162 14.34 -8.79 -9.25
CA VAL A 162 13.34 -8.05 -8.46
C VAL A 162 13.34 -6.58 -8.88
N VAL A 163 12.15 -6.01 -9.03
CA VAL A 163 11.94 -4.57 -9.22
C VAL A 163 11.88 -3.92 -7.84
N ILE A 164 12.74 -2.94 -7.59
CA ILE A 164 12.86 -2.27 -6.30
C ILE A 164 12.57 -0.79 -6.49
N LEU A 165 11.51 -0.27 -5.85
CA LEU A 165 11.27 1.15 -5.74
C LEU A 165 11.67 1.63 -4.35
N ASN A 166 12.51 2.66 -4.27
CA ASN A 166 12.65 3.47 -3.06
C ASN A 166 11.83 4.75 -3.21
N VAL A 167 10.76 4.86 -2.43
CA VAL A 167 9.83 5.99 -2.44
C VAL A 167 10.49 7.26 -1.87
N ASP A 168 11.42 7.11 -0.91
CA ASP A 168 12.06 8.27 -0.29
C ASP A 168 13.00 9.01 -1.26
N THR A 169 13.64 8.28 -2.17
CA THR A 169 14.59 8.82 -3.16
C THR A 169 14.05 8.83 -4.58
N ASN A 170 12.83 8.34 -4.80
CA ASN A 170 12.25 8.12 -6.13
C ASN A 170 13.18 7.35 -7.09
N THR A 171 13.97 6.41 -6.56
CA THR A 171 14.88 5.58 -7.35
C THR A 171 14.27 4.21 -7.59
N LEU A 172 14.02 3.88 -8.85
CA LEU A 172 13.56 2.57 -9.29
C LEU A 172 14.73 1.76 -9.87
N GLU A 173 15.04 0.64 -9.24
CA GLU A 173 16.01 -0.34 -9.72
C GLU A 173 15.24 -1.51 -10.35
N THR A 174 15.52 -1.81 -11.61
CA THR A 174 14.87 -2.91 -12.32
C THR A 174 15.85 -3.53 -13.31
N PRO A 175 16.02 -4.86 -13.29
CA PRO A 175 16.77 -5.57 -14.32
C PRO A 175 15.96 -5.72 -15.62
N PHE A 176 14.67 -5.36 -15.60
CA PHE A 176 13.75 -5.53 -16.71
C PHE A 176 13.42 -4.20 -17.38
N ASP A 177 13.38 -4.23 -18.71
CA ASP A 177 13.00 -3.10 -19.55
C ASP A 177 11.51 -3.20 -19.96
N ASP A 178 10.66 -3.46 -18.96
CA ASP A 178 9.24 -3.79 -19.18
C ASP A 178 8.46 -2.61 -19.77
N HIS A 179 8.84 -1.35 -19.48
CA HIS A 179 8.18 -0.17 -20.03
C HIS A 179 8.30 -0.06 -21.56
N LYS A 180 9.40 -0.55 -22.16
CA LYS A 180 9.58 -0.56 -23.63
C LYS A 180 8.80 -1.67 -24.33
N ARG A 181 8.33 -2.67 -23.57
CA ARG A 181 7.50 -3.76 -24.08
C ARG A 181 6.03 -3.35 -24.17
N ILE A 182 5.64 -2.27 -23.48
CA ILE A 182 4.32 -1.67 -23.64
C ILE A 182 4.32 -0.85 -24.94
N PRO A 183 3.31 -1.01 -25.81
CA PRO A 183 3.18 -0.19 -27.01
C PRO A 183 3.18 1.30 -26.65
N SER A 184 4.03 2.08 -27.33
CA SER A 184 4.19 3.52 -27.08
C SER A 184 2.88 4.31 -27.17
N ASP A 185 1.93 3.83 -27.96
CA ASP A 185 0.61 4.46 -28.15
C ASP A 185 -0.21 4.51 -26.85
N VAL A 186 -0.03 3.53 -25.96
CA VAL A 186 -0.70 3.47 -24.66
C VAL A 186 -0.02 4.40 -23.66
N VAL A 187 1.30 4.51 -23.72
CA VAL A 187 2.11 5.36 -22.83
C VAL A 187 1.86 6.84 -23.13
N ILE A 188 1.81 7.23 -24.41
CA ILE A 188 1.62 8.63 -24.83
C ILE A 188 0.22 9.13 -24.43
N ASN A 189 -0.82 8.33 -24.65
CA ASN A 189 -2.18 8.71 -24.25
C ASN A 189 -2.34 8.83 -22.73
N SER A 190 -1.58 8.06 -21.96
CA SER A 190 -1.60 8.15 -20.49
C SER A 190 -0.92 9.40 -19.95
N LEU A 191 0.13 9.91 -20.62
CA LEU A 191 0.76 11.18 -20.25
C LEU A 191 -0.07 12.40 -20.67
N SER A 192 -0.69 12.39 -21.85
CA SER A 192 -1.52 13.53 -22.29
C SER A 192 -2.74 13.77 -21.39
N LEU A 193 -3.27 12.71 -20.75
CA LEU A 193 -4.34 12.83 -19.76
C LEU A 193 -3.90 13.51 -18.44
N CYS A 194 -2.60 13.50 -18.12
CA CYS A 194 -2.08 14.17 -16.92
C CYS A 194 -1.75 15.65 -17.14
N ASP A 195 -1.48 16.08 -18.38
CA ASP A 195 -1.20 17.49 -18.69
C ASP A 195 -2.48 18.34 -18.80
N ASP A 196 -3.65 17.73 -18.99
CA ASP A 196 -4.96 18.39 -19.12
C ASP A 196 -5.76 18.46 -17.80
N ALA A 197 -5.19 18.07 -16.66
CA ALA A 197 -5.85 18.01 -15.34
C ALA A 197 -5.36 19.07 -14.34
#